data_AF-B4VIB3-F1
#
_entry.id   AF-B4VIB3-F1
#
_cell.length_a   1.000
_cell.length_b   1.000
_cell.length_c   1.000
_cell.angle_alpha   90.00
_cell.angle_beta   90.00
_cell.angle_gamma   90.00
#
_symmetry.space_group_name_H-M   'P 1'
#
loop_
_entity.id
_entity.type
_entity.pdbx_description
1 polymer ?
#
loop_
_entity_poly.entity_id
_entity_poly.type
_entity_poly.pdbx_seq_one_letter_code
_entity_poly.pdbx_strand_id
1 'polypeptide(L)'
;MLRVPVLSKSGKPLMPTKPSRARRWLRDGKAKVVHNDLECFAIQLTFETQENTQPIAMGIDPGKCYSGIGVQSSLFTLWMGHLVLPFKTVKERMELRRVMRRARRGRRINRKLPYSKRCHRQARFDNRRQGKLPPSIRANKQLELRVVKELFKLFPISAIHYELVMADVDKTSGRKSARSGIGFSPVMVGQRQMLNWLSKLAPVVTHKGWQRDGNGTSQLRQWLGLAKDKKNKANQTPATHAVDGVTLAAFEFTRWQEWHSDNAKHGDWSGYVQITPAPFAVIRRPPISRRQLHLCVPSKGGKRRKYGGTVTRHGFSKGDKVIAEKAGKTYVGWCSGDTERQVSVSDANWKRLGQFTASKVQLLQRSTGLIVRRQAKSKCRAFNWIVKSPLIERVDLTSIPLHPASLRVESHAKYDEFFHETFTILLAHAGAFHPTKSTGVDRTFDGIVNPGFGVKLGLSTGLAIPCPQF
;
A
#
# COMPACT_ATOMS: atom_id res chain seq x y z
N MET A 1 2.74 -28.78 -7.22
CA MET A 1 3.48 -28.42 -8.46
C MET A 1 3.25 -26.93 -8.72
N LEU A 2 4.27 -26.17 -9.13
CA LEU A 2 4.11 -24.73 -9.44
C LEU A 2 3.04 -24.50 -10.53
N ARG A 3 2.37 -23.34 -10.48
CA ARG A 3 1.39 -22.88 -11.46
C ARG A 3 1.85 -21.59 -12.15
N VAL A 4 1.43 -21.40 -13.39
CA VAL A 4 1.75 -20.21 -14.21
C VAL A 4 0.47 -19.41 -14.45
N PRO A 5 0.39 -18.14 -14.04
CA PRO A 5 -0.68 -17.21 -14.41
C PRO A 5 -0.87 -17.14 -15.93
N VAL A 6 -2.12 -17.16 -16.37
CA VAL A 6 -2.51 -17.08 -17.79
C VAL A 6 -3.48 -15.92 -17.96
N LEU A 7 -3.28 -15.11 -18.99
CA LEU A 7 -4.23 -14.08 -19.42
C LEU A 7 -4.86 -14.48 -20.75
N SER A 8 -6.14 -14.17 -20.94
CA SER A 8 -6.84 -14.31 -22.21
C SER A 8 -6.24 -13.36 -23.27
N LYS A 9 -6.65 -13.52 -24.53
CA LYS A 9 -6.24 -12.60 -25.61
C LYS A 9 -6.61 -11.14 -25.29
N SER A 10 -7.76 -10.92 -24.66
CA SER A 10 -8.21 -9.60 -24.16
C SER A 10 -7.50 -9.12 -22.87
N GLY A 11 -6.63 -9.93 -22.27
CA GLY A 11 -5.84 -9.59 -21.09
C GLY A 11 -6.54 -9.86 -19.75
N LYS A 12 -7.72 -10.49 -19.75
CA LYS A 12 -8.42 -10.90 -18.52
C LYS A 12 -7.67 -12.08 -17.85
N PRO A 13 -7.63 -12.16 -16.51
CA PRO A 13 -7.04 -13.31 -15.82
C PRO A 13 -7.83 -14.61 -16.06
N LEU A 14 -7.11 -15.69 -16.39
CA LEU A 14 -7.65 -17.05 -16.56
C LEU A 14 -7.08 -18.00 -15.51
N MET A 15 -7.60 -19.23 -15.45
CA MET A 15 -7.11 -20.26 -14.53
C MET A 15 -5.62 -20.59 -14.75
N PRO A 16 -4.78 -20.57 -13.69
CA PRO A 16 -3.34 -20.86 -13.80
C PRO A 16 -3.01 -22.27 -14.30
N THR A 17 -2.10 -22.34 -15.28
CA THR A 17 -1.78 -23.59 -16.00
C THR A 17 -0.55 -24.32 -15.46
N LYS A 18 -0.30 -25.55 -15.94
CA LYS A 18 0.93 -26.30 -15.67
C LYS A 18 2.11 -25.65 -16.43
N PRO A 19 3.31 -25.49 -15.84
CA PRO A 19 4.48 -24.93 -16.52
C PRO A 19 4.87 -25.64 -17.83
N SER A 20 4.58 -26.94 -17.96
CA SER A 20 4.77 -27.70 -19.20
C SER A 20 3.85 -27.25 -20.33
N ARG A 21 2.57 -26.96 -20.02
CA ARG A 21 1.58 -26.45 -20.99
C ARG A 21 1.91 -25.01 -21.39
N ALA A 22 2.32 -24.17 -20.45
CA ALA A 22 2.82 -22.82 -20.74
C ALA A 22 4.03 -22.84 -21.70
N ARG A 23 5.02 -23.72 -21.47
CA ARG A 23 6.18 -23.86 -22.38
C ARG A 23 5.78 -24.36 -23.76
N ARG A 24 4.81 -25.26 -23.88
CA ARG A 24 4.29 -25.72 -25.17
C ARG A 24 3.65 -24.57 -25.93
N TRP A 25 2.74 -23.82 -25.32
CA TRP A 25 2.12 -22.65 -25.95
C TRP A 25 3.11 -21.56 -26.38
N LEU A 26 4.17 -21.32 -25.60
CA LEU A 26 5.24 -20.38 -26.00
C LEU A 26 6.07 -20.90 -27.19
N ARG A 27 6.34 -22.21 -27.26
CA ARG A 27 7.04 -22.83 -28.40
C ARG A 27 6.18 -22.78 -29.67
N ASP A 28 4.89 -23.05 -29.53
CA ASP A 28 3.93 -23.13 -30.64
C ASP A 28 3.43 -21.75 -31.12
N GLY A 29 3.96 -20.63 -30.59
CA GLY A 29 3.48 -19.26 -30.90
C GLY A 29 2.08 -18.91 -30.37
N LYS A 30 1.46 -19.82 -29.60
CA LYS A 30 0.09 -19.70 -29.05
C LYS A 30 -0.02 -18.82 -27.80
N ALA A 31 1.12 -18.34 -27.29
CA ALA A 31 1.19 -17.41 -26.17
C ALA A 31 2.42 -16.52 -26.25
N LYS A 32 2.39 -15.39 -25.54
CA LYS A 32 3.53 -14.48 -25.30
C LYS A 32 3.79 -14.30 -23.79
N VAL A 33 5.02 -13.99 -23.41
CA VAL A 33 5.36 -13.67 -22.00
C VAL A 33 4.87 -12.25 -21.67
N VAL A 34 4.34 -12.05 -20.45
CA VAL A 34 3.82 -10.76 -19.99
C VAL A 34 4.66 -10.20 -18.85
N HIS A 35 5.19 -9.00 -19.03
CA HIS A 35 5.83 -8.24 -17.97
C HIS A 35 4.79 -7.62 -17.02
N ASN A 36 5.07 -7.69 -15.72
CA ASN A 36 4.22 -7.15 -14.64
C ASN A 36 5.07 -6.68 -13.46
N ASP A 37 4.53 -5.79 -12.64
CA ASP A 37 5.27 -5.11 -11.56
C ASP A 37 5.66 -6.04 -10.39
N LEU A 38 5.02 -7.22 -10.29
CA LEU A 38 5.37 -8.27 -9.32
C LEU A 38 6.47 -9.21 -9.83
N GLU A 39 6.97 -8.99 -11.05
CA GLU A 39 7.92 -9.86 -11.73
C GLU A 39 7.49 -11.36 -11.78
N CYS A 40 6.19 -11.64 -11.73
CA CYS A 40 5.68 -13.00 -11.88
C CYS A 40 5.89 -13.48 -13.31
N PHE A 41 6.29 -14.74 -13.52
CA PHE A 41 6.29 -15.32 -14.86
C PHE A 41 4.85 -15.64 -15.25
N ALA A 42 4.29 -14.85 -16.17
CA ALA A 42 2.92 -14.95 -16.66
C ALA A 42 2.92 -14.99 -18.19
N ILE A 43 1.89 -15.60 -18.77
CA ILE A 43 1.69 -15.67 -20.23
C ILE A 43 0.34 -15.09 -20.63
N GLN A 44 0.25 -14.54 -21.83
CA GLN A 44 -1.00 -14.13 -22.48
C GLN A 44 -1.20 -14.99 -23.73
N LEU A 45 -2.39 -15.55 -23.89
CA LEU A 45 -2.74 -16.35 -25.07
C LEU A 45 -2.96 -15.46 -26.29
N THR A 46 -2.68 -15.98 -27.49
CA THR A 46 -2.91 -15.27 -28.77
C THR A 46 -4.25 -15.64 -29.43
N PHE A 47 -4.92 -16.67 -28.91
CA PHE A 47 -6.19 -17.22 -29.37
C PHE A 47 -7.28 -17.08 -28.28
N GLU A 48 -8.55 -17.12 -28.69
CA GLU A 48 -9.69 -17.05 -27.75
C GLU A 48 -9.87 -18.36 -26.98
N THR A 49 -10.32 -18.27 -25.74
CA THR A 49 -10.67 -19.43 -24.91
C THR A 49 -11.92 -19.16 -24.09
N GLN A 50 -12.55 -20.21 -23.59
CA GLN A 50 -13.53 -20.08 -22.51
C GLN A 50 -12.88 -19.38 -21.30
N GLU A 51 -13.64 -18.50 -20.65
CA GLU A 51 -13.18 -17.70 -19.50
C GLU A 51 -13.67 -18.27 -18.15
N ASN A 52 -14.12 -19.52 -18.13
CA ASN A 52 -14.64 -20.17 -16.93
C ASN A 52 -13.54 -20.35 -15.86
N THR A 53 -13.81 -19.89 -14.64
CA THR A 53 -12.87 -19.90 -13.52
C THR A 53 -13.43 -20.62 -12.31
N GLN A 54 -12.53 -21.23 -11.52
CA GLN A 54 -12.84 -21.78 -10.20
C GLN A 54 -12.52 -20.71 -9.14
N PRO A 55 -13.13 -20.76 -7.93
CA PRO A 55 -12.84 -19.80 -6.87
C PRO A 55 -11.36 -19.79 -6.50
N ILE A 56 -10.81 -18.59 -6.34
CA ILE A 56 -9.44 -18.32 -5.90
C ILE A 56 -9.51 -17.22 -4.85
N ALA A 57 -9.03 -17.50 -3.65
CA ALA A 57 -8.99 -16.56 -2.56
C ALA A 57 -7.61 -15.89 -2.42
N MET A 58 -7.62 -14.63 -1.96
CA MET A 58 -6.43 -13.93 -1.50
C MET A 58 -6.49 -13.71 0.01
N GLY A 59 -5.49 -14.19 0.75
CA GLY A 59 -5.36 -13.91 2.17
C GLY A 59 -4.33 -12.82 2.44
N ILE A 60 -4.63 -11.90 3.36
CA ILE A 60 -3.81 -10.73 3.71
C ILE A 60 -3.63 -10.68 5.24
N ASP A 61 -2.41 -10.97 5.71
CA ASP A 61 -1.94 -10.77 7.09
C ASP A 61 -1.28 -9.37 7.20
N PRO A 62 -1.94 -8.36 7.80
CA PRO A 62 -1.43 -6.99 7.85
C PRO A 62 -0.64 -6.69 9.12
N GLY A 63 0.69 -6.63 9.03
CA GLY A 63 1.54 -6.29 10.17
C GLY A 63 2.03 -4.84 10.22
N LYS A 64 2.89 -4.56 11.22
CA LYS A 64 3.48 -3.23 11.45
C LYS A 64 4.71 -2.96 10.57
N CYS A 65 5.60 -3.94 10.46
CA CYS A 65 6.86 -3.88 9.70
C CYS A 65 6.83 -4.78 8.45
N TYR A 66 6.03 -5.84 8.48
CA TYR A 66 5.89 -6.82 7.42
C TYR A 66 4.41 -7.16 7.25
N SER A 67 3.98 -7.51 6.04
CA SER A 67 2.64 -8.09 5.79
C SER A 67 2.77 -9.34 4.94
N GLY A 68 2.00 -10.36 5.26
CA GLY A 68 1.86 -11.59 4.48
C GLY A 68 0.74 -11.46 3.45
N ILE A 69 0.97 -11.96 2.23
CA ILE A 69 -0.09 -12.14 1.24
C ILE A 69 0.04 -13.54 0.63
N GLY A 70 -1.07 -14.27 0.53
CA GLY A 70 -1.15 -15.56 -0.15
C GLY A 70 -2.29 -15.57 -1.17
N VAL A 71 -2.13 -16.34 -2.24
CA VAL A 71 -3.18 -16.63 -3.23
C VAL A 71 -3.34 -18.14 -3.32
N GLN A 72 -4.56 -18.64 -3.12
CA GLN A 72 -4.86 -20.07 -2.95
C GLN A 72 -6.13 -20.44 -3.72
N SER A 73 -6.13 -21.60 -4.37
CA SER A 73 -7.34 -22.34 -4.73
C SER A 73 -7.48 -23.60 -3.87
N SER A 74 -8.60 -24.31 -3.93
CA SER A 74 -8.76 -25.60 -3.23
C SER A 74 -7.62 -26.61 -3.51
N LEU A 75 -7.02 -26.58 -4.71
CA LEU A 75 -5.99 -27.55 -5.11
C LEU A 75 -4.55 -27.01 -5.13
N PHE A 76 -4.34 -25.68 -5.19
CA PHE A 76 -2.99 -25.12 -5.37
C PHE A 76 -2.78 -23.81 -4.62
N THR A 77 -1.67 -23.72 -3.91
CA THR A 77 -1.06 -22.43 -3.54
C THR A 77 -0.44 -21.81 -4.78
N LEU A 78 -0.96 -20.66 -5.19
CA LEU A 78 -0.64 -20.04 -6.48
C LEU A 78 0.47 -19.00 -6.37
N TRP A 79 0.55 -18.28 -5.25
CA TRP A 79 1.55 -17.23 -5.03
C TRP A 79 1.70 -16.89 -3.54
N MET A 80 2.92 -16.51 -3.13
CA MET A 80 3.25 -16.10 -1.76
C MET A 80 4.07 -14.81 -1.73
N GLY A 81 3.69 -13.87 -0.87
CA GLY A 81 4.29 -12.54 -0.75
C GLY A 81 4.67 -12.18 0.69
N HIS A 82 5.91 -11.73 0.87
CA HIS A 82 6.37 -11.06 2.09
C HIS A 82 6.63 -9.59 1.76
N LEU A 83 5.78 -8.69 2.24
CA LEU A 83 5.90 -7.25 2.01
C LEU A 83 6.73 -6.61 3.13
N VAL A 84 7.85 -5.98 2.81
CA VAL A 84 8.63 -5.17 3.75
C VAL A 84 8.07 -3.74 3.75
N LEU A 85 7.39 -3.40 4.84
CA LEU A 85 6.62 -2.16 4.95
C LEU A 85 7.52 -0.97 5.32
N PRO A 86 7.28 0.23 4.75
CA PRO A 86 8.14 1.40 4.96
C PRO A 86 7.92 2.10 6.33
N PHE A 87 7.23 1.46 7.29
CA PHE A 87 6.77 2.08 8.55
C PHE A 87 7.85 2.83 9.31
N LYS A 88 8.96 2.14 9.67
CA LYS A 88 10.07 2.70 10.45
C LYS A 88 10.69 3.90 9.71
N THR A 89 11.07 3.69 8.46
CA THR A 89 11.66 4.71 7.58
C THR A 89 10.76 5.95 7.41
N VAL A 90 9.45 5.77 7.29
CA VAL A 90 8.50 6.90 7.17
C VAL A 90 8.32 7.61 8.51
N LYS A 91 8.25 6.88 9.63
CA LYS A 91 8.19 7.46 10.98
C LYS A 91 9.39 8.37 11.24
N GLU A 92 10.60 7.83 11.08
CA GLU A 92 11.87 8.57 11.28
C GLU A 92 11.96 9.82 10.39
N ARG A 93 11.57 9.71 9.12
CA ARG A 93 11.54 10.86 8.19
C ARG A 93 10.52 11.92 8.61
N MET A 94 9.40 11.53 9.20
CA MET A 94 8.39 12.47 9.70
C MET A 94 8.82 13.14 11.01
N GLU A 95 9.52 12.42 11.90
CA GLU A 95 10.11 12.95 13.12
C GLU A 95 11.25 13.93 12.82
N LEU A 96 12.18 13.56 11.94
CA LEU A 96 13.24 14.45 11.45
C LEU A 96 12.65 15.72 10.82
N ARG A 97 11.61 15.59 9.98
CA ARG A 97 10.88 16.73 9.40
C ARG A 97 10.22 17.61 10.47
N ARG A 98 9.69 17.03 11.56
CA ARG A 98 9.13 17.79 12.70
C ARG A 98 10.23 18.58 13.42
N VAL A 99 11.37 17.97 13.69
CA VAL A 99 12.54 18.61 14.32
C VAL A 99 13.09 19.74 13.45
N MET A 100 13.34 19.51 12.16
CA MET A 100 13.79 20.54 11.20
C MET A 100 12.86 21.75 11.16
N ARG A 101 11.53 21.52 11.13
CA ARG A 101 10.52 22.59 11.16
C ARG A 101 10.52 23.35 12.49
N ARG A 102 10.71 22.66 13.62
CA ARG A 102 10.85 23.29 14.94
C ARG A 102 12.11 24.17 15.01
N ALA A 103 13.27 23.64 14.62
CA ALA A 103 14.53 24.38 14.61
C ALA A 103 14.50 25.61 13.69
N ARG A 104 13.90 25.50 12.49
CA ARG A 104 13.73 26.65 11.57
C ARG A 104 12.87 27.76 12.18
N ARG A 105 11.78 27.43 12.88
CA ARG A 105 10.98 28.43 13.61
C ARG A 105 11.76 28.99 14.79
N GLY A 106 12.44 28.14 15.55
CA GLY A 106 13.24 28.54 16.71
C GLY A 106 14.32 29.58 16.42
N ARG A 107 14.91 29.57 15.20
CA ARG A 107 15.85 30.59 14.73
C ARG A 107 15.22 31.93 14.30
N ARG A 108 13.91 31.96 14.01
CA ARG A 108 13.17 33.20 13.68
C ARG A 108 12.56 33.86 14.91
N ILE A 109 12.60 33.20 16.07
CA ILE A 109 12.08 33.73 17.32
C ILE A 109 13.24 34.40 18.07
N ASN A 110 13.29 35.72 18.03
CA ASN A 110 14.11 36.49 18.96
C ASN A 110 13.51 36.30 20.37
N ARG A 111 14.22 35.58 21.25
CA ARG A 111 13.76 35.30 22.61
C ARG A 111 13.94 36.47 23.58
N LYS A 112 14.79 37.45 23.24
CA LYS A 112 15.00 38.68 24.04
C LYS A 112 13.76 39.58 24.04
N LEU A 113 12.88 39.48 23.03
CA LEU A 113 11.63 40.24 22.98
C LEU A 113 10.55 39.63 23.88
N PRO A 114 9.65 40.45 24.48
CA PRO A 114 8.44 39.99 25.16
C PRO A 114 7.60 39.07 24.26
N TYR A 115 6.89 38.10 24.86
CA TYR A 115 6.21 37.03 24.10
C TYR A 115 5.26 37.56 23.00
N SER A 116 4.48 38.60 23.31
CA SER A 116 3.60 39.31 22.37
C SER A 116 4.32 39.86 21.13
N LYS A 117 5.56 40.33 21.29
CA LYS A 117 6.40 40.89 20.21
C LYS A 117 7.25 39.83 19.47
N ARG A 118 7.14 38.54 19.81
CA ARG A 118 7.90 37.46 19.13
C ARG A 118 7.22 37.03 17.83
N CYS A 119 8.01 36.77 16.79
CA CYS A 119 7.56 36.12 15.53
C CYS A 119 7.21 34.62 15.76
N HIS A 120 6.18 34.38 16.56
CA HIS A 120 5.60 33.07 16.82
C HIS A 120 4.26 32.93 16.07
N ARG A 121 3.92 31.71 15.65
CA ARG A 121 2.66 31.47 14.94
C ARG A 121 1.60 31.08 15.97
N GLN A 122 0.54 31.87 16.10
CA GLN A 122 -0.61 31.57 16.96
C GLN A 122 -1.13 30.15 16.73
N ALA A 123 -1.62 29.51 17.79
CA ALA A 123 -2.22 28.19 17.72
C ALA A 123 -3.54 28.25 16.92
N ARG A 124 -3.55 27.71 15.70
CA ARG A 124 -4.77 27.54 14.91
C ARG A 124 -5.34 26.15 15.19
N PHE A 125 -6.40 26.07 16.00
CA PHE A 125 -6.98 24.79 16.43
C PHE A 125 -7.74 24.09 15.28
N ASP A 126 -8.42 24.83 14.42
CA ASP A 126 -9.29 24.29 13.36
C ASP A 126 -8.52 23.55 12.25
N ASN A 127 -7.23 23.83 12.10
CA ASN A 127 -6.33 23.10 11.20
C ASN A 127 -6.09 21.63 11.62
N ARG A 128 -6.73 21.15 12.70
CA ARG A 128 -6.58 19.79 13.23
C ARG A 128 -7.78 18.86 12.94
N ARG A 129 -8.88 19.36 12.36
CA ARG A 129 -10.15 18.62 12.20
C ARG A 129 -10.18 17.55 11.07
N GLN A 130 -9.10 17.35 10.32
CA GLN A 130 -9.09 16.46 9.15
C GLN A 130 -8.77 15.00 9.53
N GLY A 131 -9.71 14.08 9.27
CA GLY A 131 -9.61 12.62 9.52
C GLY A 131 -8.61 11.87 8.64
N LYS A 132 -7.35 12.32 8.59
CA LYS A 132 -6.30 11.82 7.70
C LYS A 132 -5.51 10.67 8.34
N LEU A 133 -5.33 9.57 7.60
CA LEU A 133 -4.42 8.49 7.99
C LEU A 133 -2.99 9.03 8.26
N PRO A 134 -2.34 8.63 9.36
CA PRO A 134 -0.94 8.95 9.61
C PRO A 134 -0.03 8.49 8.46
N PRO A 135 0.97 9.26 8.03
CA PRO A 135 1.75 8.96 6.82
C PRO A 135 2.43 7.58 6.79
N SER A 136 2.84 7.04 7.95
CA SER A 136 3.42 5.70 8.05
C SER A 136 2.37 4.60 7.81
N ILE A 137 1.20 4.71 8.43
CA ILE A 137 0.07 3.78 8.24
C ILE A 137 -0.42 3.85 6.79
N ARG A 138 -0.61 5.05 6.24
CA ARG A 138 -0.98 5.26 4.83
C ARG A 138 0.03 4.61 3.88
N ALA A 139 1.34 4.75 4.13
CA ALA A 139 2.37 4.16 3.29
C ALA A 139 2.39 2.62 3.33
N ASN A 140 2.08 2.00 4.47
CA ASN A 140 1.89 0.55 4.58
C ASN A 140 0.67 0.10 3.76
N LYS A 141 -0.51 0.66 4.02
CA LYS A 141 -1.76 0.27 3.34
C LYS A 141 -1.74 0.53 1.83
N GLN A 142 -1.08 1.60 1.39
CA GLN A 142 -0.83 1.84 -0.04
C GLN A 142 0.23 0.91 -0.67
N LEU A 143 1.07 0.22 0.10
CA LEU A 143 1.94 -0.84 -0.45
C LEU A 143 1.16 -2.15 -0.58
N GLU A 144 0.42 -2.54 0.46
CA GLU A 144 -0.48 -3.70 0.42
C GLU A 144 -1.45 -3.59 -0.77
N LEU A 145 -2.22 -2.51 -0.87
CA LEU A 145 -3.18 -2.29 -1.96
C LEU A 145 -2.51 -2.25 -3.35
N ARG A 146 -1.27 -1.77 -3.46
CA ARG A 146 -0.52 -1.77 -4.72
C ARG A 146 -0.24 -3.19 -5.20
N VAL A 147 0.09 -4.11 -4.28
CA VAL A 147 0.37 -5.53 -4.59
C VAL A 147 -0.92 -6.29 -4.86
N VAL A 148 -1.96 -6.09 -4.03
CA VAL A 148 -3.30 -6.67 -4.26
C VAL A 148 -3.78 -6.37 -5.68
N LYS A 149 -3.72 -5.10 -6.11
CA LYS A 149 -4.13 -4.69 -7.47
C LYS A 149 -3.31 -5.31 -8.61
N GLU A 150 -2.08 -5.75 -8.39
CA GLU A 150 -1.34 -6.52 -9.41
C GLU A 150 -1.70 -8.00 -9.40
N LEU A 151 -2.00 -8.58 -8.23
CA LEU A 151 -2.47 -9.98 -8.16
C LEU A 151 -3.82 -10.15 -8.86
N PHE A 152 -4.74 -9.18 -8.73
CA PHE A 152 -5.99 -9.14 -9.49
C PHE A 152 -5.81 -9.01 -11.02
N LYS A 153 -4.64 -8.59 -11.52
CA LYS A 153 -4.32 -8.61 -12.96
C LYS A 153 -3.72 -9.95 -13.42
N LEU A 154 -3.36 -10.83 -12.49
CA LEU A 154 -2.67 -12.10 -12.78
C LEU A 154 -3.54 -13.33 -12.47
N PHE A 155 -4.48 -13.21 -11.54
CA PHE A 155 -5.32 -14.30 -11.07
C PHE A 155 -6.79 -13.85 -11.03
N PRO A 156 -7.75 -14.72 -11.42
CA PRO A 156 -9.18 -14.45 -11.28
C PRO A 156 -9.59 -14.68 -9.82
N ILE A 157 -9.38 -13.66 -8.98
CA ILE A 157 -9.60 -13.73 -7.53
C ILE A 157 -11.05 -13.40 -7.20
N SER A 158 -11.74 -14.33 -6.53
CA SER A 158 -13.17 -14.24 -6.18
C SER A 158 -13.41 -13.67 -4.78
N ALA A 159 -12.50 -13.89 -3.83
CA ALA A 159 -12.66 -13.51 -2.43
C ALA A 159 -11.35 -13.00 -1.79
N ILE A 160 -11.47 -12.13 -0.78
CA ILE A 160 -10.35 -11.62 0.01
C ILE A 160 -10.56 -11.92 1.50
N HIS A 161 -9.58 -12.54 2.15
CA HIS A 161 -9.57 -12.86 3.56
C HIS A 161 -8.55 -11.98 4.28
N TYR A 162 -8.96 -11.28 5.34
CA TYR A 162 -8.16 -10.22 5.95
C TYR A 162 -8.11 -10.34 7.47
N GLU A 163 -6.92 -10.41 8.07
CA GLU A 163 -6.79 -10.47 9.54
C GLU A 163 -7.02 -9.08 10.18
N LEU A 164 -7.92 -9.01 11.15
CA LEU A 164 -8.19 -7.84 11.98
C LEU A 164 -7.24 -7.79 13.18
N VAL A 165 -6.62 -6.61 13.39
CA VAL A 165 -5.66 -6.38 14.46
C VAL A 165 -6.35 -5.54 15.53
N MET A 166 -6.95 -6.25 16.49
CA MET A 166 -7.57 -5.64 17.67
C MET A 166 -6.48 -5.15 18.62
N ALA A 167 -6.13 -3.87 18.50
CA ALA A 167 -5.17 -3.22 19.37
C ALA A 167 -5.90 -2.37 20.43
N ASP A 168 -6.14 -2.99 21.59
CA ASP A 168 -6.66 -2.31 22.78
C ASP A 168 -5.62 -1.31 23.31
N VAL A 169 -5.76 -0.06 22.89
CA VAL A 169 -4.86 1.03 23.26
C VAL A 169 -4.92 1.35 24.75
N ASP A 170 -6.06 1.07 25.40
CA ASP A 170 -6.26 1.37 26.82
C ASP A 170 -5.44 0.39 27.66
N LYS A 171 -5.58 -0.92 27.43
CA LYS A 171 -4.74 -1.96 28.05
C LYS A 171 -3.25 -1.81 27.68
N THR A 172 -2.94 -1.39 26.46
CA THR A 172 -1.54 -1.21 26.01
C THR A 172 -0.90 0.09 26.54
N SER A 173 -1.68 1.02 27.11
CA SER A 173 -1.17 2.35 27.51
C SER A 173 -0.39 2.37 28.83
N GLY A 174 -0.56 1.37 29.70
CA GLY A 174 -0.02 1.34 31.06
C GLY A 174 -0.59 2.42 32.00
N ARG A 175 -1.66 3.12 31.61
CA ARG A 175 -2.28 4.17 32.42
C ARG A 175 -3.27 3.57 33.41
N LYS A 176 -3.11 3.86 34.71
CA LYS A 176 -3.97 3.37 35.79
C LYS A 176 -5.48 3.67 35.62
N SER A 177 -5.83 4.72 34.85
CA SER A 177 -7.22 5.14 34.60
C SER A 177 -7.77 4.74 33.22
N ALA A 178 -7.03 3.99 32.40
CA ALA A 178 -7.49 3.59 31.08
C ALA A 178 -8.51 2.44 31.16
N ARG A 179 -9.76 2.71 30.79
CA ARG A 179 -10.84 1.71 30.73
C ARG A 179 -10.86 1.07 29.34
N SER A 180 -10.75 -0.26 29.31
CA SER A 180 -10.79 -1.10 28.10
C SER A 180 -11.96 -0.75 27.17
N GLY A 181 -11.67 -0.50 25.89
CA GLY A 181 -12.68 -0.50 24.81
C GLY A 181 -13.12 0.88 24.30
N ILE A 182 -12.55 1.98 24.80
CA ILE A 182 -12.89 3.35 24.37
C ILE A 182 -11.87 3.87 23.35
N GLY A 183 -10.60 3.50 23.50
CA GLY A 183 -9.51 3.96 22.66
C GLY A 183 -9.48 3.33 21.26
N PHE A 184 -9.19 4.14 20.24
CA PHE A 184 -8.89 3.67 18.89
C PHE A 184 -7.39 3.75 18.59
N SER A 185 -6.84 2.73 17.93
CA SER A 185 -5.44 2.76 17.48
C SER A 185 -5.31 3.29 16.04
N PRO A 186 -4.17 3.93 15.68
CA PRO A 186 -3.85 4.25 14.29
C PRO A 186 -3.85 3.05 13.34
N VAL A 187 -3.66 1.84 13.86
CA VAL A 187 -3.72 0.59 13.09
C VAL A 187 -5.17 0.30 12.71
N MET A 188 -6.10 0.32 13.68
CA MET A 188 -7.54 0.08 13.44
C MET A 188 -8.13 1.05 12.41
N VAL A 189 -7.81 2.35 12.50
CA VAL A 189 -8.25 3.34 11.50
C VAL A 189 -7.66 3.02 10.11
N GLY A 190 -6.40 2.57 10.07
CA GLY A 190 -5.77 2.09 8.84
C GLY A 190 -6.42 0.82 8.27
N GLN A 191 -6.87 -0.11 9.11
CA GLN A 191 -7.58 -1.31 8.68
C GLN A 191 -8.98 -0.99 8.17
N ARG A 192 -9.76 -0.14 8.86
CA ARG A 192 -11.08 0.31 8.37
C ARG A 192 -10.98 0.95 6.97
N GLN A 193 -10.00 1.82 6.77
CA GLN A 193 -9.75 2.41 5.45
C GLN A 193 -9.32 1.38 4.39
N MET A 194 -8.56 0.36 4.79
CA MET A 194 -8.11 -0.72 3.90
C MET A 194 -9.27 -1.60 3.47
N LEU A 195 -10.16 -2.00 4.39
CA LEU A 195 -11.37 -2.77 4.06
C LEU A 195 -12.25 -2.02 3.05
N ASN A 196 -12.47 -0.71 3.25
CA ASN A 196 -13.19 0.15 2.30
C ASN A 196 -12.51 0.29 0.90
N TRP A 197 -11.25 -0.09 0.77
CA TRP A 197 -10.55 -0.16 -0.52
C TRP A 197 -10.56 -1.56 -1.13
N LEU A 198 -10.56 -2.61 -0.31
CA LEU A 198 -10.59 -4.01 -0.74
C LEU A 198 -12.00 -4.45 -1.16
N SER A 199 -13.05 -3.98 -0.50
CA SER A 199 -14.45 -4.27 -0.85
C SER A 199 -14.86 -3.75 -2.23
N LYS A 200 -14.07 -2.85 -2.83
CA LYS A 200 -14.22 -2.37 -4.21
C LYS A 200 -13.54 -3.27 -5.25
N LEU A 201 -12.90 -4.37 -4.83
CA LEU A 201 -12.20 -5.32 -5.70
C LEU A 201 -12.88 -6.69 -5.68
N ALA A 202 -13.27 -7.17 -4.49
CA ALA A 202 -13.98 -8.43 -4.27
C ALA A 202 -14.64 -8.42 -2.86
N PRO A 203 -15.57 -9.35 -2.57
CA PRO A 203 -16.02 -9.64 -1.21
C PRO A 203 -14.85 -9.80 -0.23
N VAL A 204 -14.99 -9.25 0.98
CA VAL A 204 -13.93 -9.28 2.01
C VAL A 204 -14.46 -9.93 3.28
N VAL A 205 -13.88 -11.07 3.66
CA VAL A 205 -14.14 -11.76 4.93
C VAL A 205 -13.05 -11.41 5.93
N THR A 206 -13.43 -11.00 7.13
CA THR A 206 -12.48 -10.61 8.19
C THR A 206 -12.31 -11.68 9.25
N HIS A 207 -11.06 -11.99 9.60
CA HIS A 207 -10.70 -13.02 10.57
C HIS A 207 -9.98 -12.44 11.79
N LYS A 208 -10.06 -13.10 12.95
CA LYS A 208 -9.28 -12.75 14.15
C LYS A 208 -8.17 -13.78 14.34
N GLY A 209 -6.97 -13.33 14.72
CA GLY A 209 -5.78 -14.20 14.70
C GLY A 209 -5.83 -15.39 15.67
N TRP A 210 -6.36 -15.20 16.87
CA TRP A 210 -6.71 -16.30 17.78
C TRP A 210 -8.12 -16.08 18.32
N GLN A 211 -8.88 -17.18 18.37
CA GLN A 211 -10.25 -17.23 18.88
C GLN A 211 -10.34 -18.40 19.88
N ARG A 212 -11.15 -18.22 20.93
CA ARG A 212 -11.30 -19.20 22.05
C ARG A 212 -12.03 -20.47 21.63
N ASP A 213 -12.83 -20.38 20.59
CA ASP A 213 -13.65 -21.44 19.98
C ASP A 213 -12.85 -22.45 19.12
N GLY A 214 -11.57 -22.17 18.83
CA GLY A 214 -10.76 -22.99 17.93
C GLY A 214 -10.70 -22.46 16.49
N ASN A 215 -11.59 -21.55 16.10
CA ASN A 215 -11.73 -21.04 14.72
C ASN A 215 -10.75 -19.87 14.41
N GLY A 216 -9.52 -19.94 14.91
CA GLY A 216 -8.51 -18.90 14.74
C GLY A 216 -7.53 -19.17 13.59
N THR A 217 -6.90 -18.13 13.06
CA THR A 217 -5.85 -18.27 12.00
C THR A 217 -4.68 -19.13 12.47
N SER A 218 -4.38 -19.13 13.78
CA SER A 218 -3.34 -19.99 14.33
C SER A 218 -3.68 -21.49 14.28
N GLN A 219 -4.94 -21.85 14.52
CA GLN A 219 -5.42 -23.22 14.54
C GLN A 219 -5.51 -23.80 13.12
N LEU A 220 -6.13 -23.08 12.18
CA LEU A 220 -6.18 -23.51 10.77
C LEU A 220 -4.77 -23.73 10.19
N ARG A 221 -3.80 -22.89 10.55
CA ARG A 221 -2.39 -23.07 10.12
C ARG A 221 -1.78 -24.38 10.65
N GLN A 222 -2.17 -24.84 11.84
CA GLN A 222 -1.71 -26.12 12.38
C GLN A 222 -2.35 -27.30 11.64
N TRP A 223 -3.66 -27.24 11.40
CA TRP A 223 -4.39 -28.26 10.63
C TRP A 223 -3.85 -28.40 9.19
N LEU A 224 -3.53 -27.28 8.53
CA LEU A 224 -2.88 -27.25 7.21
C LEU A 224 -1.40 -27.72 7.20
N GLY A 225 -0.83 -28.14 8.33
CA GLY A 225 0.58 -28.57 8.44
C GLY A 225 1.61 -27.46 8.18
N LEU A 226 1.20 -26.19 8.27
CA LEU A 226 1.99 -25.04 7.84
C LEU A 226 2.97 -24.56 8.93
N ALA A 227 4.24 -24.95 8.81
CA ALA A 227 5.30 -24.52 9.71
C ALA A 227 5.51 -22.98 9.71
N LYS A 228 5.57 -22.39 10.91
CA LYS A 228 5.79 -20.95 11.12
C LYS A 228 7.04 -20.66 11.95
N ASP A 229 7.95 -19.83 11.42
CA ASP A 229 9.07 -19.27 12.17
C ASP A 229 8.56 -18.20 13.13
N LYS A 230 8.37 -18.61 14.40
CA LYS A 230 7.99 -17.70 15.50
C LYS A 230 9.19 -16.92 16.07
N LYS A 231 10.43 -17.37 15.84
CA LYS A 231 11.65 -16.85 16.50
C LYS A 231 12.16 -15.58 15.84
N ASN A 232 12.25 -15.54 14.50
CA ASN A 232 12.79 -14.38 13.80
C ASN A 232 11.83 -13.85 12.71
N LYS A 233 10.92 -12.96 13.12
CA LYS A 233 9.94 -12.30 12.24
C LYS A 233 10.56 -11.41 11.15
N ALA A 234 11.87 -11.11 11.22
CA ALA A 234 12.58 -10.38 10.16
C ALA A 234 13.11 -11.29 9.05
N ASN A 235 13.06 -12.62 9.22
CA ASN A 235 13.43 -13.58 8.18
C ASN A 235 12.52 -13.43 6.96
N GLN A 236 13.13 -13.16 5.81
CA GLN A 236 12.42 -12.95 4.55
C GLN A 236 12.22 -14.29 3.82
N THR A 237 11.55 -15.22 4.49
CA THR A 237 11.23 -16.58 4.06
C THR A 237 9.70 -16.76 3.98
N PRO A 238 9.19 -17.80 3.29
CA PRO A 238 7.75 -18.06 3.25
C PRO A 238 7.12 -18.27 4.64
N ALA A 239 7.86 -18.94 5.54
CA ALA A 239 7.39 -19.38 6.85
C ALA A 239 7.26 -18.27 7.93
N THR A 240 7.59 -17.00 7.66
CA THR A 240 7.40 -15.93 8.67
C THR A 240 6.04 -15.27 8.62
N HIS A 241 5.63 -14.83 7.43
CA HIS A 241 4.43 -14.01 7.21
C HIS A 241 3.62 -14.45 5.99
N ALA A 242 4.26 -14.84 4.89
CA ALA A 242 3.53 -15.24 3.68
C ALA A 242 2.70 -16.51 3.89
N VAL A 243 3.13 -17.38 4.81
CA VAL A 243 2.37 -18.56 5.27
C VAL A 243 1.02 -18.19 5.89
N ASP A 244 0.95 -17.11 6.67
CA ASP A 244 -0.32 -16.66 7.28
C ASP A 244 -1.28 -16.11 6.22
N GLY A 245 -0.75 -15.47 5.18
CA GLY A 245 -1.53 -15.10 4.00
C GLY A 245 -2.11 -16.31 3.25
N VAL A 246 -1.41 -17.45 3.22
CA VAL A 246 -1.95 -18.69 2.63
C VAL A 246 -3.01 -19.31 3.55
N THR A 247 -2.78 -19.34 4.86
CA THR A 247 -3.79 -19.79 5.84
C THR A 247 -5.06 -18.95 5.76
N LEU A 248 -4.94 -17.61 5.66
CA LEU A 248 -6.09 -16.73 5.52
C LEU A 248 -6.88 -17.03 4.24
N ALA A 249 -6.21 -17.28 3.12
CA ALA A 249 -6.86 -17.66 1.87
C ALA A 249 -7.55 -19.04 1.93
N ALA A 250 -7.06 -19.95 2.77
CA ALA A 250 -7.63 -21.30 2.90
C ALA A 250 -9.03 -21.31 3.52
N PHE A 251 -9.39 -20.30 4.34
CA PHE A 251 -10.73 -20.15 4.93
C PHE A 251 -11.88 -20.08 3.90
N GLU A 252 -11.62 -19.76 2.64
CA GLU A 252 -12.63 -19.81 1.56
C GLU A 252 -13.10 -21.27 1.29
N PHE A 253 -12.21 -22.23 1.54
CA PHE A 253 -12.37 -23.64 1.16
C PHE A 253 -12.45 -24.58 2.37
N THR A 254 -12.35 -24.04 3.59
CA THR A 254 -12.39 -24.77 4.87
C THR A 254 -13.32 -24.08 5.85
N ARG A 255 -14.18 -24.85 6.53
CA ARG A 255 -15.04 -24.38 7.61
C ARG A 255 -14.79 -25.18 8.88
N TRP A 256 -14.71 -24.49 10.01
CA TRP A 256 -14.76 -25.11 11.33
C TRP A 256 -16.17 -25.69 11.56
N GLN A 257 -16.26 -26.96 11.93
CA GLN A 257 -17.49 -27.61 12.35
C GLN A 257 -17.40 -27.91 13.84
N GLU A 258 -18.39 -27.51 14.60
CA GLU A 258 -18.50 -27.76 16.04
C GLU A 258 -19.61 -28.76 16.30
N TRP A 259 -19.39 -29.66 17.26
CA TRP A 259 -20.44 -30.52 17.78
C TRP A 259 -20.29 -30.65 19.29
N HIS A 260 -21.43 -30.89 19.95
CA HIS A 260 -21.52 -31.00 21.39
C HIS A 260 -21.79 -32.47 21.75
N SER A 261 -21.10 -32.92 22.79
CA SER A 261 -21.45 -34.12 23.55
C SER A 261 -21.77 -33.69 24.99
N ASP A 262 -22.43 -34.55 25.75
CA ASP A 262 -23.03 -34.22 27.06
C ASP A 262 -22.04 -33.57 28.06
N ASN A 263 -20.74 -33.85 27.92
CA ASN A 263 -19.68 -33.32 28.79
C ASN A 263 -18.55 -32.57 28.06
N ALA A 264 -18.61 -32.40 26.73
CA ALA A 264 -17.51 -31.77 25.99
C ALA A 264 -17.95 -31.08 24.69
N LYS A 265 -17.32 -29.93 24.41
CA LYS A 265 -17.38 -29.25 23.11
C LYS A 265 -16.24 -29.75 22.23
N HIS A 266 -16.58 -30.28 21.06
CA HIS A 266 -15.65 -30.75 20.05
C HIS A 266 -15.73 -29.88 18.80
N GLY A 267 -14.69 -29.95 17.96
CA GLY A 267 -14.72 -29.36 16.63
C GLY A 267 -13.51 -29.77 15.80
N ASP A 268 -13.69 -29.76 14.48
CA ASP A 268 -12.63 -30.01 13.50
C ASP A 268 -12.89 -29.20 12.21
N TRP A 269 -11.87 -29.08 11.37
CA TRP A 269 -11.95 -28.42 10.08
C TRP A 269 -12.45 -29.37 9.00
N SER A 270 -13.54 -28.98 8.33
CA SER A 270 -14.06 -29.66 7.15
C SER A 270 -13.81 -28.84 5.89
N GLY A 271 -13.68 -29.51 4.74
CA GLY A 271 -13.37 -28.90 3.45
C GLY A 271 -12.14 -29.52 2.79
N TYR A 272 -11.70 -28.95 1.67
CA TYR A 272 -10.54 -29.48 0.94
C TYR A 272 -9.61 -28.34 0.50
N VAL A 273 -8.39 -28.34 1.07
CA VAL A 273 -7.29 -27.46 0.67
C VAL A 273 -6.00 -28.24 0.54
N GLN A 274 -5.43 -28.26 -0.66
CA GLN A 274 -4.09 -28.76 -0.89
C GLN A 274 -3.07 -27.61 -0.90
N ILE A 275 -2.18 -27.61 0.09
CA ILE A 275 -1.00 -26.74 0.13
C ILE A 275 0.05 -27.29 -0.84
N THR A 276 0.61 -26.43 -1.69
CA THR A 276 1.65 -26.85 -2.65
C THR A 276 2.78 -25.81 -2.76
N PRO A 277 4.00 -26.21 -3.20
CA PRO A 277 5.07 -25.24 -3.44
C PRO A 277 4.66 -24.17 -4.47
N ALA A 278 4.77 -22.89 -4.08
CA ALA A 278 4.36 -21.72 -4.84
C ALA A 278 5.54 -20.76 -5.11
N PRO A 279 5.44 -19.85 -6.11
CA PRO A 279 6.38 -18.74 -6.26
C PRO A 279 6.36 -17.82 -5.03
N PHE A 280 7.54 -17.50 -4.48
CA PHE A 280 7.69 -16.61 -3.34
C PHE A 280 8.44 -15.32 -3.73
N ALA A 281 7.84 -14.18 -3.38
CA ALA A 281 8.37 -12.84 -3.64
C ALA A 281 8.48 -12.01 -2.36
N VAL A 282 9.63 -11.35 -2.19
CA VAL A 282 9.85 -10.34 -1.15
C VAL A 282 9.75 -8.96 -1.79
N ILE A 283 8.75 -8.18 -1.40
CA ILE A 283 8.39 -6.91 -2.07
C ILE A 283 8.64 -5.74 -1.12
N ARG A 284 9.21 -4.65 -1.63
CA ARG A 284 9.33 -3.38 -0.88
C ARG A 284 9.20 -2.17 -1.79
N ARG A 285 8.91 -0.99 -1.23
CA ARG A 285 9.07 0.27 -1.96
C ARG A 285 10.56 0.67 -1.99
N PRO A 286 11.07 1.27 -3.09
CA PRO A 286 12.37 1.90 -3.08
C PRO A 286 12.38 3.02 -2.01
N PRO A 287 13.32 3.03 -1.05
CA PRO A 287 13.36 3.99 0.05
C PRO A 287 13.90 5.36 -0.40
N ILE A 288 13.32 5.93 -1.46
CA ILE A 288 13.72 7.20 -2.08
C ILE A 288 13.63 8.33 -1.04
N SER A 289 14.73 9.04 -0.80
CA SER A 289 14.73 10.30 -0.05
C SER A 289 14.23 11.43 -0.97
N ARG A 290 13.02 11.93 -0.73
CA ARG A 290 12.52 13.16 -1.40
C ARG A 290 13.40 14.36 -1.05
N ARG A 291 13.46 15.34 -1.95
CA ARG A 291 14.33 16.53 -1.84
C ARG A 291 14.15 17.21 -0.48
N GLN A 292 15.26 17.42 0.23
CA GLN A 292 15.32 18.27 1.41
C GLN A 292 15.90 19.60 0.99
N LEU A 293 15.15 20.69 1.16
CA LEU A 293 15.58 22.05 0.75
C LEU A 293 16.87 22.48 1.48
N HIS A 294 17.04 22.01 2.71
CA HIS A 294 18.18 22.30 3.57
C HIS A 294 18.51 21.06 4.40
N LEU A 295 19.76 20.59 4.35
CA LEU A 295 20.25 19.68 5.38
C LEU A 295 20.41 20.40 6.73
N CYS A 296 20.50 19.62 7.82
CA CYS A 296 20.58 20.14 9.18
C CYS A 296 21.72 21.15 9.37
N VAL A 297 22.93 20.75 8.97
CA VAL A 297 24.18 21.51 9.14
C VAL A 297 24.56 22.17 7.80
N PRO A 298 24.82 23.50 7.75
CA PRO A 298 25.46 24.14 6.61
C PRO A 298 26.96 23.84 6.58
N SER A 299 27.57 23.84 5.40
CA SER A 299 29.03 23.85 5.26
C SER A 299 29.59 25.25 5.56
N LYS A 300 30.93 25.38 5.66
CA LYS A 300 31.64 26.66 5.78
C LYS A 300 31.11 27.65 4.71
N GLY A 301 30.90 28.91 5.10
CA GLY A 301 30.25 29.92 4.26
C GLY A 301 28.71 29.78 4.11
N GLY A 302 28.02 29.08 5.03
CA GLY A 302 26.55 29.04 5.10
C GLY A 302 25.84 28.21 4.02
N LYS A 303 26.56 27.77 2.97
CA LYS A 303 26.06 26.93 1.89
C LYS A 303 25.46 25.62 2.44
N ARG A 304 24.41 25.10 1.82
CA ARG A 304 23.76 23.83 2.22
C ARG A 304 23.69 22.88 1.03
N ARG A 305 24.21 21.66 1.20
CA ARG A 305 24.20 20.65 0.13
C ARG A 305 22.77 20.28 -0.28
N LYS A 306 22.53 20.20 -1.60
CA LYS A 306 21.30 19.62 -2.18
C LYS A 306 21.25 18.13 -1.79
N TYR A 307 20.12 17.63 -1.30
CA TYR A 307 19.96 16.22 -0.93
C TYR A 307 18.59 15.67 -1.27
N GLY A 308 18.54 14.39 -1.64
CA GLY A 308 17.34 13.74 -2.14
C GLY A 308 16.95 14.22 -3.54
N GLY A 309 15.86 13.67 -4.06
CA GLY A 309 15.42 13.84 -5.45
C GLY A 309 15.12 12.49 -6.07
N THR A 310 14.18 12.46 -7.02
CA THR A 310 13.69 11.22 -7.66
C THR A 310 14.57 10.80 -8.83
N VAL A 311 14.95 11.74 -9.69
CA VAL A 311 15.81 11.51 -10.86
C VAL A 311 17.28 11.84 -10.51
N THR A 312 18.20 11.10 -11.10
CA THR A 312 19.65 11.36 -11.08
C THR A 312 20.03 12.39 -12.14
N ARG A 313 21.27 12.89 -12.11
CA ARG A 313 21.83 13.74 -13.19
C ARG A 313 21.91 13.02 -14.55
N HIS A 314 21.91 11.68 -14.53
CA HIS A 314 22.16 10.81 -15.68
C HIS A 314 20.87 10.23 -16.28
N GLY A 315 19.71 10.86 -16.09
CA GLY A 315 18.43 10.43 -16.69
C GLY A 315 17.76 9.18 -16.07
N PHE A 316 18.42 8.48 -15.14
CA PHE A 316 17.83 7.36 -14.39
C PHE A 316 17.01 7.87 -13.19
N SER A 317 15.82 7.32 -13.00
CA SER A 317 15.03 7.51 -11.77
C SER A 317 15.44 6.52 -10.69
N LYS A 318 15.39 6.93 -9.42
CA LYS A 318 15.65 6.03 -8.30
C LYS A 318 14.55 4.98 -8.22
N GLY A 319 14.95 3.72 -8.19
CA GLY A 319 14.06 2.57 -8.39
C GLY A 319 13.90 2.13 -9.85
N ASP A 320 14.53 2.79 -10.84
CA ASP A 320 14.70 2.19 -12.16
C ASP A 320 15.58 0.94 -12.01
N LYS A 321 15.16 -0.16 -12.64
CA LYS A 321 15.96 -1.39 -12.74
C LYS A 321 16.96 -1.21 -13.86
N VAL A 322 18.23 -1.46 -13.57
CA VAL A 322 19.36 -1.21 -14.47
C VAL A 322 20.29 -2.41 -14.50
N ILE A 323 20.96 -2.57 -15.62
CA ILE A 323 22.13 -3.42 -15.79
C ILE A 323 23.36 -2.52 -15.85
N ALA A 324 24.44 -2.92 -15.19
CA ALA A 324 25.65 -2.12 -15.07
C ALA A 324 26.90 -2.99 -15.12
N GLU A 325 27.94 -2.54 -15.80
CA GLU A 325 29.16 -3.32 -16.01
C GLU A 325 30.37 -2.67 -15.32
N LYS A 326 31.18 -3.50 -14.64
CA LYS A 326 32.44 -3.06 -14.02
C LYS A 326 33.44 -4.23 -13.98
N ALA A 327 34.64 -4.00 -14.52
CA ALA A 327 35.73 -4.99 -14.57
C ALA A 327 35.27 -6.35 -15.14
N GLY A 328 34.60 -6.34 -16.30
CA GLY A 328 34.09 -7.55 -16.97
C GLY A 328 32.95 -8.27 -16.24
N LYS A 329 32.42 -7.69 -15.15
CA LYS A 329 31.32 -8.26 -14.38
C LYS A 329 30.06 -7.43 -14.53
N THR A 330 28.97 -8.11 -14.83
CA THR A 330 27.64 -7.52 -15.04
C THR A 330 26.80 -7.60 -13.77
N TYR A 331 26.17 -6.49 -13.40
CA TYR A 331 25.38 -6.32 -12.19
C TYR A 331 23.97 -5.88 -12.56
N VAL A 332 22.95 -6.62 -12.11
CA VAL A 332 21.55 -6.22 -12.23
C VAL A 332 21.06 -5.74 -10.86
N GLY A 333 20.44 -4.56 -10.83
CA GLY A 333 19.91 -3.98 -9.60
C GLY A 333 19.06 -2.74 -9.85
N TRP A 334 18.89 -1.93 -8.81
CA TRP A 334 18.07 -0.71 -8.87
C TRP A 334 18.92 0.54 -8.67
N CYS A 335 18.68 1.56 -9.49
CA CYS A 335 19.28 2.88 -9.32
C CYS A 335 18.91 3.45 -7.94
N SER A 336 19.91 3.76 -7.13
CA SER A 336 19.73 4.27 -5.75
C SER A 336 20.20 5.72 -5.56
N GLY A 337 21.01 6.23 -6.49
CA GLY A 337 21.49 7.61 -6.52
C GLY A 337 22.65 7.79 -7.49
N ASP A 338 23.32 8.94 -7.39
CA ASP A 338 24.32 9.38 -8.36
C ASP A 338 25.38 10.27 -7.73
N THR A 339 26.59 10.18 -8.28
CA THR A 339 27.64 11.20 -8.18
C THR A 339 27.66 12.01 -9.48
N GLU A 340 28.64 12.89 -9.63
CA GLU A 340 28.81 13.68 -10.84
C GLU A 340 29.05 12.84 -12.10
N ARG A 341 29.78 11.71 -12.00
CA ARG A 341 30.14 10.84 -13.15
C ARG A 341 29.58 9.42 -13.09
N GLN A 342 28.99 9.02 -11.96
CA GLN A 342 28.59 7.62 -11.72
C GLN A 342 27.17 7.48 -11.19
N VAL A 343 26.52 6.38 -11.55
CA VAL A 343 25.24 5.93 -10.99
C VAL A 343 25.53 4.88 -9.92
N SER A 344 24.82 4.97 -8.79
CA SER A 344 24.88 4.01 -7.69
C SER A 344 23.78 2.97 -7.88
N VAL A 345 24.16 1.70 -7.94
CA VAL A 345 23.23 0.58 -8.11
C VAL A 345 23.17 -0.23 -6.81
N SER A 346 21.97 -0.61 -6.40
CA SER A 346 21.69 -1.38 -5.17
C SER A 346 20.96 -2.70 -5.47
N ASP A 347 21.12 -3.67 -4.58
CA ASP A 347 20.39 -4.94 -4.61
C ASP A 347 18.92 -4.78 -4.19
N ALA A 348 18.17 -5.88 -4.20
CA ALA A 348 16.77 -5.88 -3.75
C ALA A 348 16.60 -5.64 -2.23
N ASN A 349 17.68 -5.69 -1.45
CA ASN A 349 17.68 -5.26 -0.05
C ASN A 349 17.94 -3.75 0.12
N TRP A 350 18.25 -3.03 -0.96
CA TRP A 350 18.77 -1.67 -1.00
C TRP A 350 20.19 -1.51 -0.43
N LYS A 351 20.96 -2.60 -0.33
CA LYS A 351 22.41 -2.59 -0.12
C LYS A 351 23.07 -2.20 -1.44
N ARG A 352 23.91 -1.17 -1.45
CA ARG A 352 24.63 -0.72 -2.64
C ARG A 352 25.59 -1.82 -3.12
N LEU A 353 25.42 -2.26 -4.37
CA LEU A 353 26.31 -3.19 -5.06
C LEU A 353 27.59 -2.48 -5.51
N GLY A 354 27.45 -1.24 -6.00
CA GLY A 354 28.58 -0.45 -6.46
C GLY A 354 28.19 0.92 -6.99
N GLN A 355 29.19 1.61 -7.51
CA GLN A 355 29.04 2.82 -8.31
C GLN A 355 29.73 2.57 -9.66
N PHE A 356 29.02 2.94 -10.72
CA PHE A 356 29.29 2.57 -12.10
C PHE A 356 29.29 3.84 -12.96
N THR A 357 30.25 3.98 -13.86
CA THR A 357 30.29 5.10 -14.83
C THR A 357 28.98 5.16 -15.59
N ALA A 358 28.38 6.36 -15.74
CA ALA A 358 27.02 6.48 -16.26
C ALA A 358 26.81 5.83 -17.65
N SER A 359 27.82 5.89 -18.53
CA SER A 359 27.82 5.23 -19.85
C SER A 359 27.85 3.69 -19.79
N LYS A 360 28.27 3.10 -18.68
CA LYS A 360 28.26 1.65 -18.42
C LYS A 360 27.02 1.19 -17.65
N VAL A 361 25.95 1.97 -17.68
CA VAL A 361 24.66 1.65 -17.05
C VAL A 361 23.56 1.76 -18.09
N GLN A 362 22.79 0.70 -18.27
CA GLN A 362 21.66 0.65 -19.19
C GLN A 362 20.36 0.39 -18.42
N LEU A 363 19.28 0.97 -18.92
CA LEU A 363 17.95 0.81 -18.34
C LEU A 363 17.34 -0.53 -18.75
N LEU A 364 16.90 -1.34 -17.78
CA LEU A 364 16.10 -2.54 -18.04
C LEU A 364 14.60 -2.29 -17.85
N GLN A 365 14.23 -1.50 -16.84
CA GLN A 365 12.82 -1.22 -16.53
C GLN A 365 12.71 0.10 -15.76
N ARG A 366 11.77 0.97 -16.14
CA ARG A 366 11.45 2.18 -15.34
C ARG A 366 10.84 1.79 -13.99
N SER A 367 11.02 2.68 -13.01
CA SER A 367 10.56 2.51 -11.62
C SER A 367 9.05 2.32 -11.52
N THR A 368 8.63 1.09 -11.27
CA THR A 368 7.24 0.71 -10.93
C THR A 368 6.83 1.16 -9.52
N GLY A 369 7.78 1.70 -8.74
CA GLY A 369 7.62 1.96 -7.32
C GLY A 369 7.66 0.70 -6.43
N LEU A 370 7.94 -0.48 -7.02
CA LEU A 370 8.20 -1.73 -6.33
C LEU A 370 9.63 -2.21 -6.59
N ILE A 371 10.20 -2.89 -5.60
CA ILE A 371 11.40 -3.72 -5.71
C ILE A 371 10.96 -5.12 -5.34
N VAL A 372 11.20 -6.08 -6.24
CA VAL A 372 10.83 -7.47 -6.04
C VAL A 372 12.09 -8.33 -5.99
N ARG A 373 12.24 -9.11 -4.91
CA ARG A 373 13.20 -10.22 -4.84
C ARG A 373 12.45 -11.53 -4.95
N ARG A 374 12.57 -12.21 -6.09
CA ARG A 374 12.15 -13.60 -6.25
C ARG A 374 13.16 -14.52 -5.56
N GLN A 375 12.71 -15.52 -4.80
CA GLN A 375 13.62 -16.50 -4.21
C GLN A 375 14.01 -17.56 -5.24
N ALA A 376 15.12 -17.35 -5.93
CA ALA A 376 15.70 -18.33 -6.84
C ALA A 376 16.37 -19.48 -6.08
N LYS A 377 15.57 -20.42 -5.54
CA LYS A 377 16.06 -21.73 -5.03
C LYS A 377 14.93 -22.77 -4.97
N SER A 378 14.73 -23.48 -6.07
CA SER A 378 14.35 -24.89 -6.05
C SER A 378 15.28 -25.63 -7.01
N LYS A 379 15.70 -26.87 -6.69
CA LYS A 379 16.65 -27.65 -7.50
C LYS A 379 16.06 -28.16 -8.84
N CYS A 380 14.91 -27.64 -9.27
CA CYS A 380 14.25 -28.06 -10.50
C CYS A 380 14.91 -27.42 -11.73
N ARG A 381 15.56 -28.24 -12.58
CA ARG A 381 16.15 -27.81 -13.87
C ARG A 381 15.20 -26.96 -14.72
N ALA A 382 13.90 -27.22 -14.67
CA ALA A 382 12.85 -26.47 -15.37
C ALA A 382 12.74 -24.98 -14.99
N PHE A 383 13.23 -24.56 -13.81
CA PHE A 383 13.20 -23.15 -13.39
C PHE A 383 14.48 -22.40 -13.81
N ASN A 384 15.64 -23.07 -13.83
CA ASN A 384 16.89 -22.46 -14.30
C ASN A 384 16.85 -22.08 -15.78
N TRP A 385 16.10 -22.81 -16.62
CA TRP A 385 15.91 -22.43 -18.03
C TRP A 385 15.04 -21.16 -18.19
N ILE A 386 14.07 -20.93 -17.31
CA ILE A 386 13.20 -19.72 -17.34
C ILE A 386 14.01 -18.44 -17.01
N VAL A 387 15.11 -18.57 -16.26
CA VAL A 387 16.02 -17.46 -15.90
C VAL A 387 17.20 -17.32 -16.89
N LYS A 388 17.49 -18.36 -17.70
CA LYS A 388 18.61 -18.41 -18.66
C LYS A 388 18.18 -18.53 -20.13
N SER A 389 16.91 -18.28 -20.46
CA SER A 389 16.46 -18.34 -21.86
C SER A 389 17.05 -17.16 -22.64
N PRO A 390 17.76 -17.38 -23.77
CA PRO A 390 18.38 -16.30 -24.54
C PRO A 390 17.40 -15.27 -25.10
N LEU A 391 16.09 -15.56 -25.13
CA LEU A 391 15.03 -14.67 -25.61
C LEU A 391 14.79 -13.42 -24.73
N ILE A 392 15.62 -13.18 -23.70
CA ILE A 392 15.65 -11.94 -22.90
C ILE A 392 16.86 -11.07 -23.30
N GLU A 393 17.83 -11.62 -24.03
CA GLU A 393 18.93 -10.87 -24.64
C GLU A 393 18.61 -10.67 -26.13
N ARG A 394 18.78 -9.45 -26.65
CA ARG A 394 18.33 -9.01 -28.00
C ARG A 394 16.82 -8.81 -28.18
N VAL A 395 16.27 -7.86 -27.42
CA VAL A 395 15.36 -6.88 -28.06
C VAL A 395 16.19 -5.61 -28.23
N ASP A 396 16.45 -5.23 -29.48
CA ASP A 396 17.14 -3.98 -29.77
C ASP A 396 16.19 -2.81 -29.46
N LEU A 397 16.55 -2.01 -28.45
CA LEU A 397 15.72 -0.90 -27.97
C LEU A 397 15.97 0.41 -28.73
N THR A 398 16.73 0.38 -29.83
CA THR A 398 17.06 1.58 -30.63
C THR A 398 16.01 1.96 -31.67
N SER A 399 15.07 1.07 -32.02
CA SER A 399 14.16 1.22 -33.16
C SER A 399 12.70 1.58 -32.83
N ILE A 400 12.38 1.93 -31.57
CA ILE A 400 11.04 2.41 -31.21
C ILE A 400 11.01 3.95 -31.39
N PRO A 401 10.13 4.50 -32.25
CA PRO A 401 10.12 5.94 -32.54
C PRO A 401 9.81 6.80 -31.30
N LEU A 402 10.54 7.90 -31.18
CA LEU A 402 10.38 8.89 -30.12
C LEU A 402 9.13 9.76 -30.39
N HIS A 403 8.17 9.73 -29.46
CA HIS A 403 6.90 10.48 -29.45
C HIS A 403 5.87 10.10 -30.54
N PRO A 404 4.58 10.27 -30.21
CA PRO A 404 3.89 11.50 -30.63
C PRO A 404 3.42 12.39 -29.46
N ALA A 405 2.86 13.54 -29.83
CA ALA A 405 2.79 14.76 -29.02
C ALA A 405 1.85 14.77 -27.80
N SER A 406 2.07 15.81 -26.97
CA SER A 406 1.07 16.48 -26.12
C SER A 406 0.16 15.65 -25.21
N LEU A 407 0.66 15.34 -24.01
CA LEU A 407 -0.14 15.47 -22.79
C LEU A 407 0.65 16.28 -21.77
N ARG A 408 0.32 17.58 -21.66
CA ARG A 408 0.84 18.44 -20.60
C ARG A 408 0.47 17.82 -19.24
N VAL A 409 1.42 17.79 -18.31
CA VAL A 409 1.12 17.50 -16.91
C VAL A 409 0.36 18.68 -16.34
N GLU A 410 -0.98 18.64 -16.40
CA GLU A 410 -1.80 19.56 -15.63
C GLU A 410 -1.54 19.36 -14.13
N SER A 411 -1.46 20.48 -13.42
CA SER A 411 -1.13 20.56 -12.00
C SER A 411 -2.23 19.96 -11.10
N HIS A 412 -1.84 19.61 -9.88
CA HIS A 412 -2.74 19.09 -8.83
C HIS A 412 -3.77 20.16 -8.37
N ALA A 413 -4.82 20.41 -9.15
CA ALA A 413 -5.89 21.36 -8.83
C ALA A 413 -7.32 20.78 -8.97
N LYS A 414 -7.59 19.91 -9.96
CA LYS A 414 -8.93 19.34 -10.26
C LYS A 414 -9.48 18.30 -9.26
N TYR A 415 -9.09 18.35 -7.99
CA TYR A 415 -9.57 17.41 -6.95
C TYR A 415 -10.43 18.06 -5.84
N ASP A 416 -10.61 19.39 -5.87
CA ASP A 416 -11.45 20.10 -4.89
C ASP A 416 -12.83 20.53 -5.47
N GLU A 417 -13.02 20.63 -6.79
CA GLU A 417 -14.32 21.01 -7.41
C GLU A 417 -15.39 19.90 -7.33
N PHE A 418 -14.99 18.63 -7.51
CA PHE A 418 -15.90 17.48 -7.45
C PHE A 418 -16.55 17.25 -6.07
N PHE A 419 -16.13 18.00 -5.05
CA PHE A 419 -16.71 17.99 -3.71
C PHE A 419 -17.82 19.03 -3.50
N HIS A 420 -17.95 20.02 -4.40
CA HIS A 420 -18.97 21.07 -4.32
C HIS A 420 -20.25 20.71 -5.11
N GLU A 421 -20.15 20.20 -6.34
CA GLU A 421 -21.34 19.84 -7.14
C GLU A 421 -22.23 18.78 -6.47
N THR A 422 -21.63 17.77 -5.81
CA THR A 422 -22.39 16.73 -5.10
C THR A 422 -23.08 17.23 -3.82
N PHE A 423 -22.75 18.43 -3.33
CA PHE A 423 -23.41 19.02 -2.15
C PHE A 423 -24.61 19.90 -2.54
N THR A 424 -24.56 20.55 -3.70
CA THR A 424 -25.68 21.35 -4.23
C THR A 424 -26.86 20.47 -4.65
N ILE A 425 -26.59 19.30 -5.27
CA ILE A 425 -27.64 18.39 -5.75
C ILE A 425 -28.45 17.77 -4.59
N LEU A 426 -27.84 17.55 -3.41
CA LEU A 426 -28.55 16.97 -2.26
C LEU A 426 -29.47 17.95 -1.50
N LEU A 427 -29.35 19.26 -1.76
CA LEU A 427 -30.25 20.29 -1.20
C LEU A 427 -31.47 20.55 -2.09
N ALA A 428 -31.48 20.04 -3.32
CA ALA A 428 -32.54 20.26 -4.30
C ALA A 428 -33.69 19.23 -4.26
N HIS A 429 -33.78 18.39 -3.21
CA HIS A 429 -34.76 17.30 -3.07
C HIS A 429 -35.50 17.27 -1.72
N ALA A 430 -35.51 18.38 -0.98
CA ALA A 430 -36.34 18.54 0.22
C ALA A 430 -36.88 19.97 0.31
N GLY A 431 -38.19 20.15 0.08
CA GLY A 431 -38.86 21.45 0.25
C GLY A 431 -39.74 21.88 -0.91
N ALA A 432 -40.78 21.11 -1.25
CA ALA A 432 -41.88 21.63 -2.05
C ALA A 432 -42.89 22.33 -1.11
N PHE A 433 -42.96 23.67 -1.18
CA PHE A 433 -44.10 24.45 -0.68
C PHE A 433 -44.28 25.70 -1.56
N HIS A 434 -45.43 25.80 -2.22
CA HIS A 434 -45.88 27.01 -2.92
C HIS A 434 -46.38 28.05 -1.89
N PRO A 435 -46.27 29.38 -2.18
CA PRO A 435 -47.36 30.03 -2.92
C PRO A 435 -46.97 31.12 -3.95
N THR A 436 -47.82 31.19 -4.98
CA THR A 436 -48.24 32.32 -5.85
C THR A 436 -47.51 33.67 -5.93
N LYS A 437 -47.13 34.02 -7.17
CA LYS A 437 -47.33 35.29 -7.92
C LYS A 437 -47.22 36.66 -7.20
N SER A 438 -46.26 37.49 -7.66
CA SER A 438 -46.53 38.86 -8.19
C SER A 438 -45.33 39.39 -9.00
N THR A 439 -45.49 40.53 -9.66
CA THR A 439 -44.64 41.08 -10.74
C THR A 439 -44.09 42.49 -10.43
N GLY A 440 -42.95 42.87 -11.05
CA GLY A 440 -42.34 44.22 -11.01
C GLY A 440 -40.88 44.16 -10.55
N VAL A 441 -39.83 44.49 -11.31
CA VAL A 441 -39.48 45.66 -12.18
C VAL A 441 -38.86 46.84 -11.41
N ASP A 442 -37.60 47.14 -11.79
CA ASP A 442 -36.85 48.40 -11.72
C ASP A 442 -36.16 48.95 -10.44
N ARG A 443 -34.91 49.41 -10.72
CA ARG A 443 -34.23 50.66 -10.28
C ARG A 443 -33.54 50.80 -8.91
N THR A 444 -32.21 50.92 -9.00
CA THR A 444 -31.34 52.02 -8.49
C THR A 444 -31.79 52.87 -7.29
N PHE A 445 -30.95 53.00 -6.24
CA PHE A 445 -30.14 54.22 -6.00
C PHE A 445 -29.13 54.06 -4.83
N ASP A 446 -28.20 54.99 -4.71
CA ASP A 446 -27.18 55.11 -3.65
C ASP A 446 -27.72 55.60 -2.29
N GLY A 447 -26.98 55.30 -1.20
CA GLY A 447 -26.56 56.36 -0.27
C GLY A 447 -26.92 56.26 1.23
N ILE A 448 -25.92 56.64 2.05
CA ILE A 448 -26.02 57.56 3.21
C ILE A 448 -26.38 56.99 4.63
N VAL A 449 -25.32 56.93 5.46
CA VAL A 449 -25.19 57.40 6.87
C VAL A 449 -25.83 56.63 8.07
N ASN A 450 -24.94 56.03 8.90
CA ASN A 450 -24.73 56.12 10.37
C ASN A 450 -25.72 56.89 11.29
N PRO A 451 -25.62 56.83 12.65
CA PRO A 451 -25.20 55.74 13.56
C PRO A 451 -26.09 55.64 14.85
N GLY A 452 -25.72 54.78 15.82
CA GLY A 452 -25.87 55.11 17.26
C GLY A 452 -26.55 54.10 18.22
N PHE A 453 -25.97 53.99 19.43
CA PHE A 453 -26.52 53.64 20.77
C PHE A 453 -27.66 52.59 20.93
N GLY A 454 -27.68 51.67 21.90
CA GLY A 454 -26.74 51.32 23.00
C GLY A 454 -27.48 50.80 24.25
N VAL A 455 -26.81 50.01 25.12
CA VAL A 455 -27.23 49.72 26.54
C VAL A 455 -28.48 48.76 26.64
N LYS A 456 -28.85 47.97 27.69
CA LYS A 456 -28.42 47.71 29.09
C LYS A 456 -28.55 46.22 29.52
N LEU A 457 -27.66 45.79 30.43
CA LEU A 457 -27.69 44.83 31.57
C LEU A 457 -28.89 43.89 31.91
N GLY A 458 -28.55 42.76 32.58
CA GLY A 458 -29.40 41.80 33.33
C GLY A 458 -28.92 40.35 33.10
N LEU A 459 -28.32 39.54 34.00
CA LEU A 459 -28.57 39.21 35.42
C LEU A 459 -30.02 38.76 35.67
N SER A 460 -30.32 37.60 36.29
CA SER A 460 -29.49 36.57 36.96
C SER A 460 -30.27 35.24 37.13
N THR A 461 -29.64 34.18 37.69
CA THR A 461 -30.23 33.05 38.49
C THR A 461 -31.39 32.20 37.89
N GLY A 462 -31.48 30.88 38.06
CA GLY A 462 -30.61 29.91 38.76
C GLY A 462 -31.25 28.49 38.79
N LEU A 463 -30.47 27.51 39.25
CA LEU A 463 -30.85 26.21 39.86
C LEU A 463 -32.24 25.58 39.57
N ALA A 464 -32.24 24.38 38.94
CA ALA A 464 -32.73 23.13 39.58
C ALA A 464 -32.45 21.88 38.71
N ILE A 465 -32.11 20.77 39.36
CA ILE A 465 -32.09 19.39 38.83
C ILE A 465 -33.19 18.64 39.60
N PRO A 466 -34.05 17.84 38.93
CA PRO A 466 -33.97 16.39 39.16
C PRO A 466 -34.22 15.52 37.91
N CYS A 467 -33.49 14.40 37.85
CA CYS A 467 -33.87 13.14 37.18
C CYS A 467 -35.02 12.48 37.99
N PRO A 468 -35.81 11.49 37.50
CA PRO A 468 -35.26 10.27 36.85
C PRO A 468 -36.17 9.58 35.79
N GLN A 469 -35.71 8.39 35.33
CA GLN A 469 -36.45 7.31 34.60
C GLN A 469 -37.00 7.68 33.21
N PHE A 470 -36.54 7.08 32.10
CA PHE A 470 -36.35 5.64 31.84
C PHE A 470 -35.06 5.32 31.06
#